data_AF-A0A5J4L7Y8-F1
#
_entry.id   AF-A0A5J4L7Y8-F1
#
_cell.length_a   1.000
_cell.length_b   1.000
_cell.length_c   1.000
_cell.angle_alpha   90.00
_cell.angle_beta   90.00
_cell.angle_gamma   90.00
#
_symmetry.space_group_name_H-M   'P 1'
#
loop_
_entity.id
_entity.type
_entity.pdbx_description
1 polymer ?
#
loop_
_entity_poly.entity_id
_entity_poly.type
_entity_poly.pdbx_seq_one_letter_code
_entity_poly.pdbx_strand_id
1 'polypeptide(L)'
;MRIRAAVVGVILLAGLTAGCSQSYDEMATDCLAALKARPDGDKAKPSECEGLKRKDYTALVASVAIDGLGWTDEDGKFDKQKMLDSLTEDGN
;
A
#
# COMPACT_ATOMS: atom_id res chain seq x y z
N MET A 1 1.54 44.89 22.06
CA MET A 1 1.60 43.45 22.43
C MET A 1 1.07 42.63 21.27
N ARG A 2 1.87 41.75 20.66
CA ARG A 2 1.44 40.77 19.66
C ARG A 2 1.90 39.41 20.16
N ILE A 3 0.97 38.66 20.74
CA ILE A 3 1.23 37.36 21.33
C ILE A 3 1.36 36.39 20.16
N ARG A 4 2.59 35.96 19.85
CA ARG A 4 2.84 34.88 18.90
C ARG A 4 2.61 33.58 19.67
N ALA A 5 1.46 32.94 19.44
CA ALA A 5 1.21 31.58 19.90
C ALA A 5 2.18 30.64 19.17
N ALA A 6 3.21 30.16 19.87
CA ALA A 6 4.03 29.07 19.40
C ALA A 6 3.24 27.78 19.63
N VAL A 7 2.76 27.17 18.55
CA VAL A 7 2.16 25.83 18.58
C VAL A 7 3.28 24.86 18.95
N VAL A 8 3.19 24.31 20.16
CA VAL A 8 4.05 23.22 20.63
C VAL A 8 3.61 21.96 19.88
N GLY A 9 4.34 21.59 18.83
CA GLY A 9 4.21 20.31 18.17
C GLY A 9 4.86 19.23 19.03
N VAL A 10 4.07 18.54 19.86
CA VAL A 10 4.47 17.28 20.47
C VAL A 10 4.40 16.19 19.40
N ILE A 11 5.52 15.88 18.75
CA ILE A 11 5.62 14.63 17.97
C ILE A 11 5.89 13.54 19.01
N LEU A 12 4.82 12.86 19.41
CA LEU A 12 4.87 11.70 20.28
C LEU A 12 5.64 10.57 19.59
N LEU A 13 6.56 9.99 20.35
CA LEU A 13 7.32 8.79 20.07
C LEU A 13 6.39 7.64 19.62
N ALA A 14 6.54 7.17 18.39
CA ALA A 14 6.15 5.81 18.02
C ALA A 14 7.39 4.90 18.04
N GLY A 15 7.99 4.80 19.23
CA GLY A 15 8.99 3.80 19.57
C GLY A 15 8.40 2.81 20.56
N LEU A 16 7.44 1.99 20.14
CA LEU A 16 6.87 0.83 20.85
C LEU A 16 6.30 -0.08 19.76
N THR A 17 6.95 -1.18 19.36
CA THR A 17 6.53 -2.55 19.75
C THR A 17 7.70 -3.55 19.69
N ALA A 18 8.70 -3.43 20.57
CA ALA A 18 9.48 -4.61 20.94
C ALA A 18 8.66 -5.40 21.98
N GLY A 19 7.73 -6.26 21.56
CA GLY A 19 6.92 -7.01 22.56
C GLY A 19 5.86 -7.99 22.08
N CYS A 20 5.42 -7.95 20.81
CA CYS A 20 4.61 -8.99 20.18
C CYS A 20 5.09 -9.08 18.73
N SER A 21 5.66 -10.20 18.31
CA SER A 21 6.05 -10.38 16.92
C SER A 21 4.77 -10.46 16.07
N GLN A 22 4.49 -9.41 15.31
CA GLN A 22 3.45 -9.41 14.28
C GLN A 22 3.64 -10.63 13.38
N SER A 23 2.55 -11.31 13.04
CA SER A 23 2.63 -12.47 12.17
C SER A 23 3.00 -12.03 10.74
N TYR A 24 3.56 -12.94 9.95
CA TYR A 24 3.93 -12.62 8.57
C TYR A 24 2.72 -12.22 7.72
N ASP A 25 1.58 -12.87 7.94
CA ASP A 25 0.33 -12.62 7.21
C ASP A 25 -0.29 -11.28 7.59
N GLU A 26 -0.23 -10.91 8.88
CA GLU A 26 -0.65 -9.58 9.35
C GLU A 26 0.23 -8.49 8.73
N MET A 27 1.55 -8.69 8.68
CA MET A 27 2.47 -7.75 8.01
C MET A 27 2.21 -7.65 6.49
N ALA A 28 1.88 -8.75 5.83
CA ALA A 28 1.50 -8.71 4.41
C ALA A 28 0.19 -7.95 4.19
N THR A 29 -0.78 -8.10 5.10
CA THR A 29 -2.07 -7.42 5.06
C THR A 29 -1.91 -5.91 5.27
N ASP A 30 -1.14 -5.49 6.28
CA ASP A 30 -0.86 -4.08 6.56
C ASP A 30 -0.08 -3.42 5.43
N CYS A 31 0.93 -4.12 4.89
CA CYS A 31 1.67 -3.67 3.72
C CYS A 31 0.76 -3.47 2.50
N LEU A 32 -0.18 -4.40 2.24
CA LEU A 32 -1.13 -4.26 1.14
C LEU A 32 -2.02 -3.04 1.32
N ALA A 33 -2.54 -2.80 2.53
CA ALA A 33 -3.34 -1.63 2.85
C ALA A 33 -2.56 -0.32 2.64
N ALA A 34 -1.31 -0.27 3.10
CA ALA A 34 -0.43 0.88 2.91
C ALA A 34 -0.11 1.13 1.42
N LEU A 35 0.11 0.08 0.63
CA LEU A 35 0.32 0.21 -0.81
C LEU A 35 -0.91 0.75 -1.55
N LYS A 36 -2.12 0.33 -1.17
CA LYS A 36 -3.38 0.84 -1.75
C LYS A 36 -3.68 2.29 -1.38
N ALA A 37 -3.29 2.71 -0.18
CA ALA A 37 -3.48 4.08 0.30
C ALA A 37 -2.45 5.08 -0.25
N ARG A 38 -1.42 4.60 -0.96
CA ARG A 38 -0.31 5.42 -1.41
C ARG A 38 -0.74 6.39 -2.53
N PRO A 39 -0.31 7.67 -2.49
CA PRO A 39 -0.60 8.62 -3.56
C PRO A 39 0.00 8.19 -4.91
N ASP A 40 -0.65 8.60 -5.99
CA ASP A 40 -0.15 8.38 -7.35
C ASP A 40 1.25 8.98 -7.53
N GLY A 41 2.13 8.18 -8.14
CA GLY A 41 3.51 8.58 -8.42
C GLY A 41 4.48 8.41 -7.26
N ASP A 42 4.02 8.13 -6.03
CA ASP A 42 4.91 7.74 -4.94
C ASP A 42 5.46 6.32 -5.18
N LYS A 43 6.77 6.18 -5.02
CA LYS A 43 7.54 4.95 -5.26
C LYS A 43 8.25 4.46 -4.01
N ALA A 44 8.12 5.16 -2.90
CA ALA A 44 8.70 4.75 -1.63
C ALA A 44 8.06 3.42 -1.19
N LYS A 45 8.88 2.60 -0.53
CA LYS A 45 8.41 1.39 0.15
C LYS A 45 7.80 1.81 1.50
N PRO A 46 6.53 1.46 1.80
CA PRO A 46 5.93 1.74 3.10
C PRO A 46 6.65 1.03 4.24
N SER A 47 6.65 1.63 5.43
CA SER A 47 7.24 1.05 6.65
C SER A 47 6.56 -0.26 7.06
N GLU A 48 5.27 -0.40 6.80
CA GLU A 48 4.46 -1.60 7.06
C GLU A 48 4.94 -2.81 6.24
N CYS A 49 5.68 -2.55 5.15
CA CYS A 49 6.29 -3.59 4.33
C CYS A 49 7.71 -3.96 4.80
N GLU A 50 8.24 -3.33 5.85
CA GLU A 50 9.54 -3.65 6.44
C GLU A 50 9.48 -4.99 7.16
N GLY A 51 10.17 -6.00 6.63
CA GLY A 51 10.16 -7.37 7.14
C GLY A 51 9.63 -8.39 6.12
N LEU A 52 8.89 -7.95 5.10
CA LEU A 52 8.52 -8.81 3.98
C LEU A 52 9.75 -9.17 3.13
N LYS A 53 9.80 -10.42 2.69
CA LYS A 53 10.76 -10.86 1.67
C LYS A 53 10.49 -10.08 0.40
N ARG A 54 11.57 -9.73 -0.33
CA ARG A 54 11.49 -8.97 -1.58
C ARG A 54 10.47 -9.54 -2.56
N LYS A 55 10.44 -10.86 -2.75
CA LYS A 55 9.50 -11.53 -3.66
C LYS A 55 8.04 -11.31 -3.27
N ASP A 56 7.73 -11.35 -1.98
CA ASP A 56 6.36 -11.24 -1.48
C ASP A 56 5.93 -9.76 -1.53
N TYR A 57 6.83 -8.83 -1.19
CA TYR A 57 6.62 -7.40 -1.42
C TYR A 57 6.38 -7.09 -2.91
N THR A 58 7.18 -7.64 -3.83
CA THR A 58 6.98 -7.45 -5.27
C THR A 58 5.64 -8.00 -5.74
N ALA A 59 5.19 -9.15 -5.21
CA ALA A 59 3.88 -9.69 -5.51
C ALA A 59 2.75 -8.75 -5.04
N LEU A 60 2.85 -8.17 -3.84
CA LEU A 60 1.87 -7.19 -3.36
C LEU A 60 1.85 -5.93 -4.23
N VAL A 61 3.01 -5.38 -4.60
CA VAL A 61 3.09 -4.22 -5.50
C VAL A 61 2.45 -4.54 -6.87
N ALA A 62 2.73 -5.70 -7.43
CA ALA A 62 2.12 -6.14 -8.68
C ALA A 62 0.60 -6.30 -8.53
N SER A 63 0.12 -6.82 -7.40
CA SER A 63 -1.31 -6.98 -7.14
C SER A 63 -2.05 -5.65 -7.12
N VAL A 64 -1.48 -4.61 -6.49
CA VAL A 64 -2.06 -3.26 -6.48
C VAL A 64 -2.03 -2.63 -7.87
N ALA A 65 -0.98 -2.88 -8.64
CA ALA A 65 -0.91 -2.39 -10.03
C ALA A 65 -1.98 -3.05 -10.92
N ILE A 66 -2.17 -4.37 -10.81
CA ILE A 66 -3.20 -5.12 -11.55
C ILE A 66 -4.60 -4.63 -11.16
N ASP A 67 -4.84 -4.39 -9.88
CA ASP A 67 -6.09 -3.81 -9.35
C ASP A 67 -6.34 -2.41 -9.94
N GLY A 68 -5.29 -1.56 -9.98
CA GLY A 68 -5.35 -0.21 -10.56
C GLY A 68 -5.59 -0.18 -12.08
N LEU A 69 -5.27 -1.27 -12.80
CA LEU A 69 -5.62 -1.43 -14.21
C LEU A 69 -7.08 -1.85 -14.42
N GLY A 70 -7.84 -2.10 -13.33
CA GLY A 70 -9.21 -2.60 -13.41
C GLY A 70 -9.30 -4.07 -13.81
N TRP A 71 -8.19 -4.82 -13.73
CA TRP A 71 -8.12 -6.23 -14.16
C TRP A 71 -8.55 -7.22 -13.06
N THR A 72 -9.22 -6.74 -12.01
CA THR A 72 -9.68 -7.53 -10.87
C THR A 72 -11.21 -7.52 -10.77
N ASP A 73 -11.78 -8.59 -10.20
CA ASP A 73 -13.18 -8.67 -9.81
C ASP A 73 -13.46 -7.93 -8.48
N GLU A 74 -14.71 -7.97 -8.02
CA GLU A 74 -15.13 -7.31 -6.77
C GLU A 74 -14.46 -7.91 -5.52
N ASP A 75 -13.97 -9.14 -5.61
CA ASP A 75 -13.21 -9.80 -4.54
C ASP A 75 -11.70 -9.48 -4.62
N GLY A 76 -11.26 -8.72 -5.62
CA GLY A 76 -9.85 -8.42 -5.89
C GLY A 76 -9.08 -9.58 -6.55
N LYS A 77 -9.76 -10.59 -7.10
CA LYS A 77 -9.13 -11.67 -7.87
C LYS A 77 -8.94 -11.25 -9.30
N PHE A 78 -7.89 -11.74 -9.95
CA PHE A 78 -7.62 -11.46 -11.34
C PHE A 78 -8.77 -11.92 -12.26
N ASP A 79 -9.30 -10.99 -13.05
CA ASP A 79 -10.33 -11.19 -14.06
C ASP A 79 -9.72 -11.07 -15.45
N LYS A 80 -9.63 -12.23 -16.13
CA LYS A 80 -9.07 -12.30 -17.49
C LYS A 80 -9.90 -11.52 -18.51
N GLN A 81 -11.23 -11.46 -18.37
CA GLN A 81 -12.08 -10.77 -19.34
C GLN A 81 -11.84 -9.27 -19.25
N LYS A 82 -11.85 -8.70 -18.04
CA LYS A 82 -11.53 -7.27 -17.85
C LYS A 82 -10.15 -6.89 -18.38
N MET A 83 -9.14 -7.75 -18.22
CA MET A 83 -7.83 -7.54 -18.84
C MET A 83 -7.93 -7.50 -20.37
N LEU A 84 -8.59 -8.48 -21.00
CA LEU A 84 -8.74 -8.51 -22.45
C LEU A 84 -9.52 -7.31 -22.98
N ASP A 85 -10.59 -6.93 -22.29
CA ASP A 85 -11.42 -5.78 -22.65
C ASP A 85 -10.56 -4.51 -22.65
N SER A 86 -9.83 -4.22 -21.56
CA SER A 86 -8.96 -3.03 -21.50
C SER A 86 -7.89 -2.96 -22.60
N LEU A 87 -7.31 -4.11 -22.98
CA LEU A 87 -6.27 -4.17 -24.02
C LEU A 87 -6.83 -4.01 -25.44
N THR A 88 -8.14 -4.24 -25.61
CA THR A 88 -8.80 -4.13 -26.92
C THR A 88 -9.54 -2.81 -27.09
N GLU A 89 -10.05 -2.22 -26.00
CA GLU A 89 -10.66 -0.89 -25.98
C GLU A 89 -9.63 0.23 -26.22
N ASP A 90 -8.41 0.11 -25.68
CA ASP A 90 -7.32 1.08 -25.91
C ASP A 90 -6.68 0.97 -27.32
N GLY A 91 -7.10 -0.02 -28.14
CA GLY A 91 -6.50 -0.37 -29.43
C GLY A 91 -7.29 0.04 -30.68
N ASN A 92 -8.41 0.76 -30.54
CA ASN A 92 -9.26 1.25 -31.63
C ASN A 92 -9.47 2.78 -31.57
#